data_AF-A0A8H6MYP4-F1
#
_entry.id   AF-A0A8H6MYP4-F1
#
_cell.length_a   1.000
_cell.length_b   1.000
_cell.length_c   1.000
_cell.angle_alpha   90.00
_cell.angle_beta   90.00
_cell.angle_gamma   90.00
#
_symmetry.space_group_name_H-M   'P 1'
#
loop_
_entity.id
_entity.type
_entity.pdbx_description
1 polymer ?
#
loop_
_entity_poly.entity_id
_entity_poly.type
_entity_poly.pdbx_seq_one_letter_code
_entity_poly.pdbx_strand_id
1 'polypeptide(L)'
;MTGKSAQEAFDMVGALLEESYIEWDDAMSRVPRWGGDTDREVERYIKGIQDVVQANVSWSLQSKRYFGADGPKVRRTRMVDVLVDPPYLSGPGEAEF
;
A
#
# COMPACT_ATOMS: atom_id res chain seq x y z
N MET A 1 24.85 0.50 13.60
CA MET A 1 24.30 0.92 12.31
C MET A 1 23.05 1.75 12.61
N THR A 2 23.03 3.05 12.33
CA THR A 2 21.91 3.93 12.70
C THR A 2 20.91 4.05 11.55
N GLY A 3 19.96 3.11 11.52
CA GLY A 3 18.78 3.11 10.65
C GLY A 3 17.63 2.44 11.40
N LYS A 4 16.39 2.68 10.97
CA LYS A 4 15.22 1.99 11.54
C LYS A 4 15.31 0.49 11.25
N SER A 5 14.87 -0.34 12.20
CA SER A 5 14.57 -1.75 11.92
C SER A 5 13.46 -1.86 10.86
N ALA A 6 13.33 -3.04 10.25
CA ALA A 6 12.25 -3.29 9.29
C ALA A 6 10.87 -3.00 9.91
N GLN A 7 10.65 -3.42 11.16
CA GLN A 7 9.38 -3.17 11.85
C GLN A 7 9.14 -1.67 12.05
N GLU A 8 10.12 -0.92 12.58
CA GLU A 8 9.97 0.53 12.76
C GLU A 8 9.75 1.27 11.44
N ALA A 9 10.33 0.77 10.34
CA ALA A 9 10.10 1.33 9.01
C ALA A 9 8.67 1.04 8.52
N PHE A 10 8.16 -0.19 8.68
CA PHE A 10 6.78 -0.54 8.34
C PHE A 10 5.77 0.20 9.20
N ASP A 11 6.02 0.37 10.50
CA ASP A 11 5.17 1.14 11.41
C ASP A 11 5.10 2.61 10.98
N MET A 12 6.24 3.20 10.61
CA MET A 12 6.29 4.56 10.07
C MET A 12 5.50 4.69 8.77
N VAL A 13 5.62 3.75 7.84
CA VAL A 13 4.81 3.75 6.60
C VAL A 13 3.32 3.57 6.92
N GLY A 14 2.98 2.74 7.90
CA GLY A 14 1.61 2.58 8.39
C GLY A 14 1.01 3.91 8.88
N ALA A 15 1.74 4.65 9.69
CA ALA A 15 1.31 5.97 10.18
C ALA A 15 1.10 6.98 9.03
N LEU A 16 2.00 6.99 8.04
CA LEU A 16 1.86 7.87 6.86
C LEU A 16 0.63 7.51 6.00
N LEU A 17 0.31 6.22 5.89
CA LEU A 17 -0.90 5.77 5.20
C LEU A 17 -2.16 6.18 5.96
N GLU A 18 -2.17 6.06 7.30
CA GLU A 18 -3.28 6.53 8.13
C GLU A 18 -3.51 8.04 7.99
N GLU A 19 -2.43 8.85 8.02
CA GLU A 19 -2.50 10.29 7.78
C GLU A 19 -3.08 10.60 6.38
N SER A 20 -2.63 9.86 5.35
CA SER A 20 -3.17 10.02 3.99
C SER A 20 -4.68 9.74 3.91
N TYR A 21 -5.21 8.79 4.69
CA TYR A 21 -6.66 8.53 4.74
C TYR A 21 -7.43 9.63 5.47
N ILE A 22 -6.84 10.25 6.50
CA ILE A 22 -7.43 11.40 7.18
C ILE A 22 -7.49 12.60 6.21
N GLU A 23 -6.41 12.87 5.49
CA GLU A 23 -6.37 13.93 4.47
C GLU A 23 -7.35 13.66 3.33
N TRP A 24 -7.52 12.40 2.93
CA TRP A 24 -8.52 12.01 1.94
C TRP A 24 -9.93 12.36 2.39
N ASP A 25 -10.29 12.09 3.65
CA ASP A 25 -11.62 12.41 4.19
C ASP A 25 -11.87 13.93 4.20
N ASP A 26 -10.87 14.74 4.61
CA ASP A 26 -10.94 16.20 4.50
C ASP A 26 -11.13 16.65 3.05
N ALA A 27 -10.34 16.10 2.12
CA ALA A 27 -10.43 16.44 0.71
C ALA A 27 -11.82 16.09 0.12
N MET A 28 -12.39 14.95 0.51
CA MET A 28 -13.73 14.53 0.12
C MET A 28 -14.80 15.49 0.61
N SER A 29 -14.67 16.03 1.83
CA SER A 29 -15.60 17.02 2.38
C SER A 29 -15.59 18.35 1.62
N ARG A 30 -14.48 18.63 0.91
CA ARG A 30 -14.23 19.87 0.17
C ARG A 30 -14.51 19.75 -1.32
N VAL A 31 -14.99 18.60 -1.80
CA VAL A 31 -15.38 18.42 -3.20
C VAL A 31 -16.48 19.44 -3.55
N PRO A 32 -16.25 20.33 -4.52
CA PRO A 32 -17.26 21.31 -4.90
C PRO A 32 -18.52 20.66 -5.47
N ARG A 33 -19.61 21.44 -5.51
CA ARG A 33 -20.83 21.06 -6.23
C ARG A 33 -20.99 21.98 -7.43
N TRP A 34 -21.23 21.36 -8.58
CA TRP A 34 -21.46 22.05 -9.85
C TRP A 34 -22.89 21.82 -10.36
N GLY A 35 -23.57 20.79 -9.88
CA GLY A 35 -24.94 20.43 -10.23
C GLY A 35 -25.05 19.53 -11.46
N GLY A 36 -26.17 18.79 -11.53
CA GLY A 36 -26.55 18.02 -12.71
C GLY A 36 -25.59 16.87 -13.04
N ASP A 37 -25.31 16.68 -14.33
CA ASP A 37 -24.45 15.60 -14.83
C ASP A 37 -22.99 15.71 -14.38
N THR A 38 -22.49 16.93 -14.13
CA THR A 38 -21.10 17.13 -13.70
C THR A 38 -20.82 16.48 -12.35
N ASP A 39 -21.71 16.67 -11.37
CA ASP A 39 -21.57 16.05 -10.05
C ASP A 39 -21.56 14.51 -10.18
N ARG A 40 -22.41 13.95 -11.04
CA ARG A 40 -22.45 12.50 -11.30
C ARG A 40 -21.14 11.97 -11.88
N GLU A 41 -20.58 12.64 -12.87
CA GLU A 41 -19.32 12.18 -13.48
C GLU A 41 -18.13 12.35 -12.53
N VAL A 42 -18.13 13.40 -11.69
CA VAL A 42 -17.11 13.58 -10.64
C VAL A 42 -17.21 12.47 -9.58
N GLU A 43 -18.41 12.16 -9.09
CA GLU A 43 -18.63 11.05 -8.15
C GLU A 43 -18.14 9.71 -8.73
N ARG A 44 -18.46 9.45 -9.99
CA ARG A 44 -18.01 8.25 -10.70
C ARG A 44 -16.48 8.19 -10.80
N TYR A 45 -15.84 9.31 -11.11
CA TYR A 45 -14.38 9.39 -11.19
C TYR A 45 -13.73 9.14 -9.83
N ILE A 46 -14.22 9.79 -8.77
CA ILE A 46 -13.75 9.59 -7.39
C ILE A 46 -13.89 8.12 -6.99
N LYS A 47 -15.05 7.50 -7.26
CA LYS A 47 -15.28 6.08 -6.98
C LYS A 47 -14.27 5.18 -7.69
N GLY A 48 -13.92 5.51 -8.94
CA GLY A 48 -12.87 4.81 -9.68
C GLY A 48 -11.51 4.87 -9.00
N ILE A 49 -11.12 6.03 -8.44
CA ILE A 49 -9.86 6.16 -7.69
C ILE A 49 -9.91 5.31 -6.41
N GLN A 50 -11.02 5.35 -5.67
CA GLN A 50 -11.19 4.52 -4.46
C GLN A 50 -11.06 3.02 -4.77
N ASP A 51 -11.62 2.59 -5.90
CA ASP A 51 -11.52 1.20 -6.37
C ASP A 51 -10.08 0.81 -6.72
N VAL A 52 -9.28 1.74 -7.27
CA VAL A 52 -7.85 1.48 -7.53
C VAL A 52 -7.07 1.21 -6.24
N VAL A 53 -7.34 1.96 -5.16
CA VAL A 53 -6.69 1.75 -3.85
C VAL A 53 -7.00 0.35 -3.32
N GLN A 54 -8.29 -0.05 -3.35
CA GLN A 54 -8.70 -1.38 -2.91
C GLN A 54 -8.15 -2.50 -3.81
N ALA A 55 -8.13 -2.27 -5.12
CA ALA A 55 -7.61 -3.21 -6.10
C ALA A 55 -6.11 -3.44 -5.91
N ASN A 56 -5.33 -2.41 -5.59
CA ASN A 56 -3.89 -2.53 -5.37
C ASN A 56 -3.59 -3.47 -4.19
N VAL A 57 -4.26 -3.30 -3.05
CA VAL A 57 -4.09 -4.18 -1.88
C VAL A 57 -4.52 -5.60 -2.20
N SER A 58 -5.67 -5.74 -2.87
CA SER A 58 -6.21 -7.05 -3.24
C SER A 58 -5.28 -7.79 -4.19
N TRP A 59 -4.81 -7.13 -5.25
CA TRP A 59 -3.88 -7.70 -6.22
C TRP A 59 -2.51 -8.01 -5.59
N SER A 60 -1.99 -7.15 -4.74
CA SER A 60 -0.69 -7.39 -4.09
C SER A 60 -0.71 -8.64 -3.20
N LEU A 61 -1.84 -8.94 -2.55
CA LEU A 61 -2.00 -10.12 -1.68
C LEU A 61 -2.54 -11.36 -2.40
N GLN A 62 -3.22 -11.20 -3.53
CA GLN A 62 -3.78 -12.33 -4.31
C GLN A 62 -2.85 -12.77 -5.43
N SER A 63 -2.12 -11.83 -6.02
CA SER A 63 -1.09 -12.17 -7.00
C SER A 63 0.03 -12.91 -6.28
N LYS A 64 0.66 -13.84 -7.00
CA LYS A 64 1.82 -14.56 -6.50
C LYS A 64 3.12 -13.75 -6.62
N ARG A 65 3.03 -12.50 -7.07
CA ARG A 65 4.20 -11.67 -7.41
C ARG A 65 5.06 -11.36 -6.19
N TYR A 66 4.44 -11.01 -5.06
CA TYR A 66 5.18 -10.56 -3.87
C TYR A 66 5.28 -11.64 -2.79
N PHE A 67 4.21 -12.43 -2.61
CA PHE A 67 4.13 -13.41 -1.52
C PHE A 67 3.99 -14.86 -1.99
N GLY A 68 4.17 -15.14 -3.29
CA GLY A 68 4.03 -16.50 -3.80
C GLY A 68 2.69 -17.13 -3.42
N ALA A 69 2.72 -18.32 -2.79
CA ALA A 69 1.54 -19.00 -2.28
C ALA A 69 1.06 -18.48 -0.91
N ASP A 70 1.86 -17.66 -0.22
CA ASP A 70 1.61 -17.22 1.16
C ASP A 70 0.72 -15.96 1.26
N GLY A 71 0.32 -15.36 0.15
CA GLY A 71 -0.56 -14.17 0.13
C GLY A 71 -1.81 -14.28 1.03
N PRO A 72 -2.57 -15.39 1.01
CA PRO A 72 -3.69 -15.61 1.93
C PRO A 72 -3.29 -15.68 3.41
N LYS A 73 -2.13 -16.27 3.74
CA LYS A 73 -1.59 -16.34 5.11
C LYS A 73 -1.27 -14.92 5.58
N VAL A 74 -0.50 -14.17 4.78
CA VAL A 74 -0.11 -12.77 5.05
C VAL A 74 -1.34 -11.89 5.25
N ARG A 75 -2.37 -12.00 4.39
CA ARG A 75 -3.61 -11.24 4.54
C ARG A 75 -4.32 -11.50 5.87
N ARG A 76 -4.34 -12.76 6.32
CA ARG A 76 -5.02 -13.17 7.55
C ARG A 76 -4.24 -12.76 8.80
N THR A 77 -2.91 -12.92 8.79
CA THR A 77 -2.07 -12.68 9.97
C THR A 77 -1.57 -11.25 10.06
N ARG A 78 -1.53 -10.53 8.93
CA ARG A 78 -0.88 -9.23 8.75
C ARG A 78 0.62 -9.26 9.07
N MET A 79 1.23 -10.45 8.97
CA MET A 79 2.65 -10.68 9.21
C MET A 79 3.34 -11.09 7.92
N VAL A 80 4.52 -10.51 7.67
CA VAL A 80 5.39 -10.83 6.53
C VAL A 80 6.73 -11.28 7.06
N ASP A 81 7.21 -12.41 6.54
CA ASP A 81 8.55 -12.90 6.83
C ASP A 81 9.54 -12.13 5.93
N VAL A 82 10.50 -11.42 6.54
CA VAL A 82 11.52 -10.64 5.84
C VAL A 82 12.87 -11.33 5.94
N LEU A 83 13.68 -11.21 4.88
CA LEU A 83 15.06 -11.72 4.90
C LEU A 83 15.90 -10.89 5.87
N VAL A 84 16.52 -11.56 6.84
CA VAL A 84 17.38 -10.92 7.85
C VAL A 84 18.71 -10.44 7.23
N ASP A 85 19.24 -11.22 6.29
CA ASP A 85 20.47 -10.91 5.56
C ASP A 85 20.27 -11.14 4.06
N PRO A 86 19.56 -10.23 3.37
CA PRO A 86 19.27 -10.39 1.96
C PRO A 86 20.56 -10.26 1.12
N PRO A 87 20.78 -11.16 0.15
CA PRO A 87 22.05 -11.24 -0.60
C PRO A 87 22.33 -9.99 -1.46
N TYR A 88 21.33 -9.14 -1.70
CA TYR A 88 21.45 -7.87 -2.42
C TYR A 88 21.79 -6.66 -1.52
N LEU A 89 21.80 -6.83 -0.19
CA LEU A 89 22.33 -5.83 0.76
C LEU A 89 23.75 -6.16 1.21
N SER A 90 24.18 -7.42 1.08
CA SER A 90 25.59 -7.79 1.10
C SER A 90 26.28 -7.09 -0.09
N GLY A 91 27.41 -6.41 0.15
CA GLY A 91 28.11 -5.63 -0.88
C GLY A 91 28.40 -6.42 -2.17
N PRO A 92 28.78 -5.74 -3.27
CA PRO A 92 28.76 -6.29 -4.64
C PRO A 92 29.81 -7.40 -4.87
N GLY A 93 29.57 -8.59 -4.32
CA GLY A 93 30.55 -9.68 -4.34
C GLY A 93 30.01 -11.10 -4.39
N GLU A 94 28.77 -11.40 -3.97
CA GLU A 94 28.40 -12.82 -3.73
C GLU A 94 26.98 -13.24 -4.14
N ALA A 95 26.28 -12.47 -4.99
CA ALA A 95 25.05 -12.96 -5.62
C ALA A 95 25.35 -13.46 -7.04
N GLU A 96 25.80 -14.71 -7.17
CA GLU A 96 25.66 -15.44 -8.44
C GLU A 96 24.19 -15.84 -8.60
N PHE A 97 23.60 -15.46 -9.74
CA PHE A 97 22.25 -15.82 -10.16
C PHE A 97 22.19 -17.26 -10.68
#